data_AF-A0A929T1N8-F1
#
_entry.id   AF-A0A929T1N8-F1
#
_cell.length_a   1.000
_cell.length_b   1.000
_cell.length_c   1.000
_cell.angle_alpha   90.00
_cell.angle_beta   90.00
_cell.angle_gamma   90.00
#
_symmetry.space_group_name_H-M   'P 1'
#
loop_
_entity.id
_entity.type
_entity.pdbx_description
1 polymer ?
#
loop_
_entity_poly.entity_id
_entity_poly.type
_entity_poly.pdbx_seq_one_letter_code
_entity_poly.pdbx_strand_id
1 'polypeptide(L)'
;MSQLDQMIDKIEAYLDQCKFQTLSKTNIIVDKETIDDMLEELRTKTPEEIRKYRTMVNNEEVILNDAKRKAHALINEAQEHRNELINEHEVMRQAYEQANEVIKSAAKQAQELLNRATTESNAMKTAAVSYTDRLLSEVEDALNKAVESSEKHMSSLIGELATYQETVRANRRDLQPPQVETATPQETDPPKENKEKDINIM
;
A
#
# COMPACT_ATOMS: atom_id res chain seq x y z
N MET A 1 74.70 15.54 36.79
CA MET A 1 75.61 16.70 36.73
C MET A 1 76.16 16.77 35.32
N SER A 2 76.00 17.91 34.65
CA SER A 2 76.48 18.13 33.28
C SER A 2 78.01 18.02 33.24
N GLN A 3 78.59 17.67 32.10
CA GLN A 3 80.04 17.68 31.92
C GLN A 3 80.59 19.11 32.10
N LEU A 4 79.79 20.11 31.77
CA LEU A 4 80.01 21.53 32.06
C LEU A 4 80.09 21.82 33.57
N ASP A 5 79.14 21.31 34.37
CA ASP A 5 79.17 21.44 35.84
C ASP A 5 80.44 20.81 36.41
N GLN A 6 80.79 19.60 35.95
CA GLN A 6 82.01 18.91 36.40
C GLN A 6 83.30 19.65 36.03
N MET A 7 83.29 20.45 34.96
CA MET A 7 84.44 21.23 34.52
C MET A 7 84.59 22.51 35.33
N ILE A 8 83.46 23.16 35.65
CA ILE A 8 83.41 24.30 36.57
C ILE A 8 83.88 23.85 37.96
N ASP A 9 83.35 22.74 38.49
CA ASP A 9 83.75 22.19 39.79
C ASP A 9 85.26 21.89 39.85
N LYS A 10 85.86 21.43 38.75
CA LYS A 10 87.31 21.18 38.66
C LYS A 10 88.13 22.47 38.67
N ILE A 11 87.67 23.51 37.97
CA ILE A 11 88.33 24.82 37.96
C ILE A 11 88.22 25.45 39.35
N GLU A 12 87.04 25.41 39.98
CA GLU A 12 86.82 25.90 41.35
C GLU A 12 87.71 25.14 42.35
N ALA A 13 87.75 23.82 42.28
CA ALA A 13 88.62 23.01 43.15
C ALA A 13 90.11 23.28 42.93
N TYR A 14 90.54 23.59 41.70
CA TYR A 14 91.92 23.97 41.40
C TYR A 14 92.27 25.35 41.96
N LEU A 15 91.37 26.33 41.82
CA LEU A 15 91.55 27.66 42.37
C LEU A 15 91.60 27.64 43.91
N ASP A 16 90.80 26.79 44.56
CA ASP A 16 90.83 26.60 46.03
C ASP A 16 92.13 25.97 46.54
N GLN A 17 92.84 25.19 45.71
CA GLN A 17 94.11 24.55 46.05
C GLN A 17 95.34 25.43 45.76
N CYS A 18 95.16 26.56 45.07
CA CYS A 18 96.25 27.47 44.75
C CYS A 18 96.78 28.18 46.00
N LYS A 19 98.10 28.36 46.08
CA LYS A 19 98.73 29.01 47.24
C LYS A 19 98.52 30.52 47.19
N PHE A 20 98.19 31.11 48.34
CA PHE A 20 98.16 32.57 48.48
C PHE A 20 99.55 33.18 48.26
N GLN A 21 99.57 34.32 47.56
CA GLN A 21 100.76 35.13 47.40
C GLN A 21 101.30 35.54 48.78
N THR A 22 102.61 35.54 48.95
CA THR A 22 103.24 35.92 50.22
C THR A 22 102.76 37.31 50.67
N LEU A 23 102.26 37.40 51.90
CA LEU A 23 101.63 38.59 52.52
C LEU A 23 100.24 39.02 51.99
N SER A 24 99.61 38.27 51.08
CA SER A 24 98.23 38.53 50.63
C SER A 24 97.25 37.49 51.17
N LYS A 25 96.07 37.94 51.60
CA LYS A 25 94.94 37.07 51.97
C LYS A 25 93.90 36.93 50.85
N THR A 26 94.09 37.64 49.74
CA THR A 26 93.12 37.73 48.63
C THR A 26 93.71 37.30 47.29
N ASN A 27 95.02 37.38 47.12
CA ASN A 27 95.67 37.06 45.85
C ASN A 27 96.24 35.65 45.90
N ILE A 28 95.90 34.82 44.92
CA ILE A 28 96.41 33.46 44.72
C ILE A 28 97.44 33.46 43.59
N ILE A 29 98.47 32.62 43.73
CA ILE A 29 99.43 32.34 42.67
C ILE A 29 98.91 31.14 41.90
N VAL A 30 98.59 31.35 40.63
CA VAL A 30 98.05 30.33 39.73
C VAL A 30 99.09 30.05 38.65
N ASP A 31 99.23 28.78 38.28
CA ASP A 31 100.01 28.43 37.10
C ASP A 31 99.22 28.79 35.85
N LYS A 32 99.79 29.70 35.04
CA LYS A 32 99.09 30.29 33.90
C LYS A 32 98.77 29.25 32.83
N GLU A 33 99.69 28.32 32.58
CA GLU A 33 99.51 27.28 31.55
C GLU A 33 98.37 26.33 31.93
N THR A 34 98.36 25.85 33.19
CA THR A 34 97.31 24.95 33.68
C THR A 34 95.91 25.59 33.66
N ILE A 35 95.76 26.85 34.09
CA ILE A 35 94.45 27.51 34.11
C ILE A 35 93.97 27.89 32.70
N ASP A 36 94.88 28.29 31.81
CA ASP A 36 94.55 28.60 30.42
C ASP A 36 94.07 27.33 29.69
N ASP A 37 94.72 26.17 29.91
CA ASP A 37 94.30 24.88 29.37
C ASP A 37 92.91 24.47 29.87
N MET A 38 92.64 24.60 31.19
CA MET A 38 91.32 24.27 31.77
C MET A 38 90.21 25.20 31.24
N LEU A 39 90.51 26.50 31.05
CA LEU A 39 89.58 27.46 30.47
C LEU A 39 89.36 27.22 28.97
N GLU A 40 90.38 26.80 28.22
CA GLU A 40 90.26 26.45 26.81
C GLU A 40 89.42 25.18 26.62
N GLU A 41 89.61 24.18 27.49
CA GLU A 41 88.79 22.97 27.49
C GLU A 41 87.32 23.28 27.84
N LEU A 42 87.07 24.13 28.85
CA LEU A 42 85.73 24.63 29.18
C LEU A 42 85.11 25.39 27.99
N ARG A 43 85.88 26.27 27.35
CA ARG A 43 85.42 27.08 26.20
C ARG A 43 85.10 26.22 24.98
N THR A 44 85.81 25.10 24.80
CA THR A 44 85.60 24.19 23.68
C THR A 44 84.40 23.27 23.90
N LYS A 45 84.21 22.77 25.14
CA LYS A 45 83.12 21.85 25.49
C LYS A 45 81.78 22.54 25.77
N THR A 46 81.80 23.78 26.28
CA THR A 46 80.58 24.57 26.58
C THR A 46 79.63 24.70 25.38
N PRO A 47 80.08 25.06 24.17
CA PRO A 47 79.21 25.13 22.98
C PRO A 47 78.63 23.78 22.57
N GLU A 48 79.38 22.68 22.73
CA GLU A 48 78.92 21.34 22.34
C GLU A 48 77.79 20.85 23.23
N GLU A 49 77.89 21.09 24.53
CA GLU A 49 76.89 20.66 25.49
C GLU A 49 75.60 21.47 25.37
N ILE A 50 75.71 22.79 25.16
CA ILE A 50 74.57 23.66 24.82
C ILE A 50 73.89 23.20 23.51
N ARG A 51 74.66 22.79 22.49
CA ARG A 51 74.11 22.26 21.23
C ARG A 51 73.36 20.94 21.44
N LYS A 52 73.89 20.03 22.27
CA LYS A 52 73.21 18.77 22.61
C LYS A 52 71.88 19.03 23.32
N TYR A 53 71.85 19.91 24.32
CA TYR A 53 70.61 20.28 25.00
C TYR A 53 69.60 20.94 24.06
N ARG A 54 70.03 21.90 23.23
CA ARG A 54 69.14 22.55 22.24
C ARG A 54 68.57 21.54 21.24
N THR A 55 69.37 20.56 20.82
CA THR A 55 68.90 19.49 19.92
C THR A 55 67.89 18.58 20.61
N MET A 56 68.12 18.23 21.87
CA MET A 56 67.22 17.40 22.66
C MET A 56 65.85 18.08 22.86
N VAL A 57 65.85 19.37 23.22
CA VAL A 57 64.63 20.18 23.37
C VAL A 57 63.88 20.30 22.04
N ASN A 58 64.58 20.60 20.94
CA ASN A 58 63.96 20.65 19.62
C ASN A 58 63.35 19.29 19.22
N ASN A 59 64.04 18.18 19.49
CA ASN A 59 63.53 16.85 19.20
C ASN A 59 62.29 16.52 20.04
N GLU A 60 62.24 16.93 21.30
CA GLU A 60 61.08 16.77 22.17
C GLU A 60 59.87 17.54 21.63
N GLU A 61 60.04 18.80 21.24
CA GLU A 61 58.96 19.60 20.63
C GLU A 61 58.45 19.00 19.32
N VAL A 62 59.35 18.44 18.51
CA VAL A 62 58.97 17.75 17.26
C VAL A 62 58.15 16.50 17.57
N ILE A 63 58.59 15.67 18.52
CA ILE A 63 57.86 14.46 18.93
C ILE A 63 56.49 14.84 19.52
N LEU A 64 56.44 15.86 20.38
CA LEU A 64 55.20 16.31 20.99
C LEU A 64 54.21 16.83 19.95
N ASN A 65 54.68 17.63 18.98
CA ASN A 65 53.83 18.12 17.90
C ASN A 65 53.37 16.98 16.98
N ASP A 66 54.24 16.02 16.65
CA ASP A 66 53.85 14.86 15.86
C ASP A 66 52.80 14.00 16.58
N ALA A 67 52.98 13.78 17.89
CA ALA A 67 52.02 13.07 18.73
C ALA A 67 50.67 13.79 18.80
N LYS A 68 50.66 15.12 19.02
CA LYS A 68 49.42 15.93 18.99
C LYS A 68 48.73 15.83 17.63
N ARG A 69 49.50 15.94 16.55
CA ARG A 69 48.97 15.89 15.18
C ARG A 69 48.38 14.52 14.85
N LYS A 70 49.04 13.43 15.27
CA LYS A 70 48.50 12.05 15.17
C LYS A 70 47.23 11.87 16.01
N ALA A 71 47.20 12.40 17.24
CA ALA A 71 46.01 12.35 18.08
C ALA A 71 44.83 13.09 17.44
N HIS A 72 45.07 14.29 16.89
CA HIS A 72 44.04 15.03 16.15
C HIS A 72 43.58 14.29 14.89
N ALA A 73 44.50 13.70 14.13
CA ALA A 73 44.14 12.90 12.96
C ALA A 73 43.24 11.71 13.34
N LEU A 74 43.59 10.98 14.40
CA LEU A 74 42.81 9.84 14.89
C LEU A 74 41.43 10.25 15.40
N ILE A 75 41.32 11.39 16.10
CA ILE A 75 40.03 11.94 16.55
C ILE A 75 39.16 12.29 15.35
N ASN A 76 39.71 12.93 14.33
CA ASN A 76 38.97 13.29 13.12
C ASN A 76 38.48 12.04 12.39
N GLU A 77 39.34 11.06 12.19
CA GLU A 77 38.98 9.78 11.55
C GLU A 77 37.87 9.05 12.31
N ALA A 78 37.97 8.99 13.64
CA ALA A 78 36.93 8.38 14.49
C ALA A 78 35.60 9.16 14.43
N GLN A 79 35.65 10.47 14.22
CA GLN A 79 34.44 11.29 14.10
C GLN A 79 33.80 11.15 12.72
N GLU A 80 34.59 11.07 11.65
CA GLU A 80 34.13 10.74 10.30
C GLU A 80 33.46 9.37 10.27
N HIS A 81 34.13 8.34 10.78
CA HIS A 81 33.58 6.97 10.83
C HIS A 81 32.29 6.89 11.66
N ARG A 82 32.19 7.67 12.76
CA ARG A 82 30.95 7.76 13.54
C ARG A 82 29.82 8.40 12.73
N ASN A 83 30.11 9.48 12.02
CA ASN A 83 29.12 10.17 11.19
C ASN A 83 28.64 9.26 10.04
N GLU A 84 29.54 8.50 9.42
CA GLU A 84 29.20 7.50 8.40
C GLU A 84 28.25 6.43 8.96
N LEU A 85 28.58 5.82 10.10
CA LEU A 85 27.73 4.81 10.75
C LEU A 85 26.32 5.36 11.09
N ILE A 86 26.24 6.59 11.59
CA ILE A 86 24.96 7.23 11.89
C ILE A 86 24.16 7.46 10.61
N ASN A 87 24.81 7.95 9.55
CA ASN A 87 24.18 8.20 8.27
C ASN A 87 23.68 6.90 7.63
N GLU A 88 24.48 5.82 7.65
CA GLU A 88 24.05 4.51 7.16
C GLU A 88 22.84 3.97 7.90
N HIS A 89 22.83 4.05 9.24
CA HIS A 89 21.69 3.63 10.05
C HIS A 89 20.45 4.49 9.80
N GLU A 90 20.62 5.80 9.63
CA GLU A 90 19.51 6.71 9.33
C GLU A 90 18.92 6.44 7.95
N VAL A 91 19.76 6.29 6.92
CA VAL A 91 19.34 5.93 5.56
C VAL A 91 18.61 4.58 5.56
N MET A 92 19.13 3.60 6.30
CA MET A 92 18.47 2.30 6.44
C MET A 92 17.10 2.43 7.12
N ARG A 93 17.00 3.19 8.22
CA ARG A 93 15.72 3.43 8.90
C ARG A 93 14.71 4.12 7.98
N GLN A 94 15.14 5.16 7.28
CA GLN A 94 14.29 5.87 6.31
C GLN A 94 13.85 4.93 5.18
N ALA A 95 14.73 4.08 4.68
CA ALA A 95 14.39 3.08 3.65
C ALA A 95 13.33 2.09 4.15
N TYR A 96 13.43 1.61 5.39
CA TYR A 96 12.40 0.76 6.00
C TYR A 96 11.07 1.48 6.18
N GLU A 97 11.07 2.74 6.64
CA GLU A 97 9.85 3.55 6.76
C GLU A 97 9.19 3.76 5.39
N GLN A 98 9.97 4.14 4.37
CA GLN A 98 9.49 4.30 3.01
C GLN A 98 8.93 2.98 2.45
N ALA A 99 9.62 1.86 2.65
CA ALA A 99 9.15 0.54 2.22
C ALA A 99 7.82 0.17 2.89
N ASN A 100 7.69 0.41 4.19
CA ASN A 100 6.45 0.15 4.92
C ASN A 100 5.29 1.04 4.44
N GLU A 101 5.55 2.32 4.16
CA GLU A 101 4.54 3.22 3.58
C GLU A 101 4.13 2.79 2.17
N VAL A 102 5.07 2.34 1.33
CA VAL A 102 4.76 1.79 0.00
C VAL A 102 3.89 0.54 0.12
N ILE A 103 4.23 -0.40 1.01
CA ILE A 103 3.44 -1.62 1.24
C ILE A 103 2.03 -1.27 1.72
N LYS A 104 1.90 -0.35 2.68
CA LYS A 104 0.62 0.09 3.22
C LYS A 104 -0.23 0.80 2.17
N SER A 105 0.37 1.66 1.36
CA SER A 105 -0.28 2.33 0.24
C SER A 105 -0.76 1.32 -0.81
N ALA A 106 0.09 0.36 -1.18
CA ALA A 106 -0.26 -0.70 -2.12
C ALA A 106 -1.41 -1.58 -1.58
N ALA A 107 -1.38 -1.96 -0.30
CA ALA A 107 -2.45 -2.72 0.34
C ALA A 107 -3.78 -1.94 0.34
N LYS A 108 -3.74 -0.63 0.63
CA LYS A 108 -4.92 0.22 0.57
C LYS A 108 -5.48 0.31 -0.86
N GLN A 109 -4.62 0.52 -1.85
CA GLN A 109 -5.02 0.58 -3.26
C GLN A 109 -5.62 -0.75 -3.72
N ALA A 110 -5.03 -1.88 -3.33
CA ALA A 110 -5.56 -3.20 -3.64
C ALA A 110 -6.97 -3.41 -3.02
N GLN A 111 -7.16 -2.98 -1.76
CA GLN A 111 -8.47 -3.07 -1.12
C GLN A 111 -9.52 -2.18 -1.81
N GLU A 112 -9.15 -0.97 -2.19
CA GLU A 112 -10.04 -0.07 -2.95
C GLU A 112 -10.41 -0.66 -4.32
N LEU A 113 -9.45 -1.27 -5.02
CA LEU A 113 -9.70 -1.94 -6.29
C LEU A 113 -10.66 -3.11 -6.12
N LEU A 114 -10.47 -3.94 -5.09
CA LEU A 114 -11.34 -5.07 -4.79
C LEU A 114 -12.77 -4.62 -4.46
N ASN A 115 -12.90 -3.55 -3.67
CA ASN A 115 -14.21 -2.97 -3.35
C ASN A 115 -14.91 -2.41 -4.60
N ARG A 116 -14.17 -1.72 -5.49
CA ARG A 116 -14.69 -1.23 -6.76
C ARG A 116 -15.14 -2.38 -7.65
N ALA A 117 -14.29 -3.40 -7.84
CA ALA A 117 -14.60 -4.57 -8.66
C ALA A 117 -15.84 -5.33 -8.15
N THR A 118 -15.99 -5.44 -6.83
CA THR A 118 -17.16 -6.08 -6.21
C THR A 118 -18.43 -5.26 -6.44
N THR A 119 -18.35 -3.93 -6.30
CA THR A 119 -19.47 -3.02 -6.55
C THR A 119 -19.91 -3.08 -8.01
N GLU A 120 -18.95 -3.01 -8.93
CA GLU A 120 -19.18 -3.09 -10.37
C GLU A 120 -19.77 -4.45 -10.77
N SER A 121 -19.22 -5.55 -10.25
CA SER A 121 -19.74 -6.90 -10.49
C SER A 121 -21.20 -7.04 -10.03
N ASN A 122 -21.53 -6.53 -8.84
CA ASN A 122 -22.90 -6.52 -8.34
C ASN A 122 -23.82 -5.66 -9.20
N ALA A 123 -23.38 -4.47 -9.61
CA ALA A 123 -24.13 -3.59 -10.49
C ALA A 123 -24.40 -4.26 -11.85
N MET A 124 -23.40 -4.90 -12.45
CA MET A 124 -23.53 -5.64 -13.70
C MET A 124 -24.49 -6.82 -13.56
N LYS A 125 -24.40 -7.58 -12.46
CA LYS A 125 -25.32 -8.69 -12.17
C LYS A 125 -26.76 -8.20 -12.08
N THR A 126 -27.01 -7.11 -11.34
CA THR A 126 -28.34 -6.51 -11.23
C THR A 126 -28.84 -6.04 -12.60
N ALA A 127 -28.01 -5.35 -13.38
CA ALA A 127 -28.37 -4.90 -14.72
C ALA A 127 -28.72 -6.07 -15.66
N ALA A 128 -27.95 -7.17 -15.60
CA ALA A 128 -28.21 -8.36 -16.38
C ALA A 128 -29.54 -9.02 -15.98
N VAL A 129 -29.82 -9.15 -14.67
CA VAL A 129 -31.10 -9.68 -14.18
C VAL A 129 -32.26 -8.83 -14.65
N SER A 130 -32.18 -7.50 -14.50
CA SER A 130 -33.23 -6.59 -14.97
C SER A 130 -33.44 -6.64 -16.49
N TYR A 131 -32.36 -6.80 -17.26
CA TYR A 131 -32.46 -6.99 -18.70
C TYR A 131 -33.18 -8.30 -19.06
N THR A 132 -32.82 -9.41 -18.41
CA THR A 132 -33.47 -10.69 -18.64
C THR A 132 -34.94 -10.68 -18.19
N ASP A 133 -35.26 -9.99 -17.10
CA ASP A 133 -36.62 -9.84 -16.60
C ASP A 133 -37.48 -9.06 -17.61
N ARG A 134 -36.95 -7.98 -18.17
CA ARG A 134 -37.63 -7.23 -19.23
C ARG A 134 -37.89 -8.11 -20.47
N LEU A 135 -36.92 -8.90 -20.90
CA LEU A 135 -37.10 -9.82 -22.03
C LEU A 135 -38.17 -10.88 -21.74
N LEU A 136 -38.20 -11.42 -20.52
CA LEU A 136 -39.22 -12.38 -20.10
C LEU A 136 -40.61 -11.74 -20.07
N SER A 137 -40.73 -10.50 -19.60
CA SER A 137 -41.98 -9.73 -19.65
C SER A 137 -42.46 -9.50 -21.09
N GLU A 138 -41.55 -9.17 -22.02
CA GLU A 138 -41.90 -9.03 -23.44
C GLU A 138 -42.37 -10.36 -24.06
N VAL A 139 -41.78 -11.48 -23.65
CA VAL A 139 -42.22 -12.83 -24.06
C VAL A 139 -43.59 -13.18 -23.45
N GLU A 140 -43.83 -12.85 -22.19
CA GLU A 140 -45.11 -13.06 -21.52
C GLU A 140 -46.23 -12.28 -22.22
N ASP A 141 -46.01 -11.01 -22.55
CA ASP A 141 -46.95 -10.18 -23.31
C ASP A 141 -47.26 -10.77 -24.69
N ALA A 142 -46.25 -11.27 -25.40
CA ALA A 142 -46.44 -11.90 -26.70
C ALA A 142 -47.25 -13.20 -26.59
N LEU A 143 -47.01 -14.01 -25.56
CA LEU A 143 -47.78 -15.23 -25.29
C LEU A 143 -49.23 -14.90 -24.95
N ASN A 144 -49.48 -13.92 -24.08
CA ASN A 144 -50.82 -13.48 -23.72
C ASN A 144 -51.61 -13.03 -24.97
N LYS A 145 -51.00 -12.20 -25.83
CA LYS A 145 -51.62 -11.78 -27.10
C LYS A 145 -51.91 -12.95 -28.03
N ALA A 146 -51.02 -13.95 -28.08
CA ALA A 146 -51.24 -15.15 -28.89
C ALA A 146 -52.41 -15.99 -28.37
N VAL A 147 -52.53 -16.14 -27.05
CA VAL A 147 -53.66 -16.83 -26.40
C VAL A 147 -54.97 -16.09 -26.69
N GLU A 148 -55.04 -14.79 -26.42
CA GLU A 148 -56.24 -13.97 -26.69
C GLU A 148 -56.66 -14.04 -28.16
N SER A 149 -55.70 -13.95 -29.08
CA SER A 149 -55.98 -14.07 -30.52
C SER A 149 -56.52 -15.45 -30.89
N SER A 150 -55.97 -16.52 -30.29
CA SER A 150 -56.40 -17.90 -30.52
C SER A 150 -57.83 -18.12 -30.00
N GLU A 151 -58.13 -17.63 -28.79
CA GLU A 151 -59.47 -17.69 -28.21
C GLU A 151 -60.50 -16.97 -29.08
N LYS A 152 -60.17 -15.77 -29.56
CA LYS A 152 -61.03 -15.00 -30.47
C LYS A 152 -61.28 -15.74 -31.78
N HIS A 153 -60.23 -16.30 -32.40
CA HIS A 153 -60.37 -17.06 -33.64
C HIS A 153 -61.20 -18.32 -33.43
N MET A 154 -60.99 -19.06 -32.33
CA MET A 154 -61.73 -20.27 -32.04
C MET A 154 -63.21 -19.97 -31.73
N SER A 155 -63.50 -18.89 -30.99
CA SER A 155 -64.87 -18.41 -30.77
C SER A 155 -65.56 -18.03 -32.08
N SER A 156 -64.87 -17.32 -32.97
CA SER A 156 -65.37 -16.99 -34.31
C SER A 156 -65.71 -18.24 -35.12
N LEU A 157 -64.79 -19.22 -35.16
CA LEU A 157 -64.99 -20.49 -35.85
C LEU A 157 -66.21 -21.26 -35.31
N ILE A 158 -66.36 -21.32 -33.99
CA ILE A 158 -67.53 -21.94 -33.34
C ILE A 158 -68.83 -21.22 -33.77
N GLY A 159 -68.82 -19.89 -33.82
CA GLY A 159 -69.97 -19.09 -34.27
C GLY A 159 -70.34 -19.34 -35.75
N GLU A 160 -69.34 -19.42 -36.63
CA GLU A 160 -69.53 -19.76 -38.04
C GLU A 160 -70.11 -21.17 -38.21
N LEU A 161 -69.55 -22.16 -37.49
CA LEU A 161 -70.06 -23.54 -37.51
C LEU A 161 -71.50 -23.64 -37.00
N ALA A 162 -71.86 -22.91 -35.95
CA ALA A 162 -73.25 -22.85 -35.46
C ALA A 162 -74.19 -22.24 -36.50
N THR A 163 -73.75 -21.22 -37.23
CA THR A 163 -74.51 -20.60 -38.32
C THR A 163 -74.72 -21.58 -39.48
N TYR A 164 -73.68 -22.31 -39.90
CA TYR A 164 -73.80 -23.37 -40.89
C TYR A 164 -74.77 -24.47 -40.45
N GLN A 165 -74.73 -24.85 -39.17
CA GLN A 165 -75.65 -25.84 -38.62
C GLN A 165 -77.11 -25.38 -38.70
N GLU A 166 -77.40 -24.12 -38.42
CA GLU A 166 -78.77 -23.59 -38.54
C GLU A 166 -79.22 -23.50 -40.00
N THR A 167 -78.35 -23.09 -40.93
CA THR A 167 -78.64 -23.13 -42.36
C THR A 167 -78.97 -24.55 -42.84
N VAL A 168 -78.19 -25.55 -42.40
CA VAL A 168 -78.48 -26.96 -42.72
C VAL A 168 -79.83 -27.38 -42.12
N ARG A 169 -80.16 -26.96 -40.90
CA ARG A 169 -81.47 -27.24 -40.28
C ARG A 169 -82.62 -26.59 -41.03
N ALA A 170 -82.48 -25.33 -41.45
CA ALA A 170 -83.46 -24.61 -42.25
C ALA A 170 -83.69 -25.34 -43.59
N ASN A 171 -82.60 -25.64 -44.33
CA ASN A 171 -82.68 -26.40 -45.57
C ASN A 171 -83.35 -27.77 -45.38
N ARG A 172 -83.10 -28.45 -44.25
CA ARG A 172 -83.78 -29.71 -43.91
C ARG A 172 -85.27 -29.54 -43.62
N ARG A 173 -85.70 -28.44 -43.01
CA ARG A 173 -87.12 -28.13 -42.78
C ARG A 173 -87.84 -27.87 -44.11
N ASP A 174 -87.22 -27.09 -44.99
CA ASP A 174 -87.79 -26.76 -46.32
C ASP A 174 -87.90 -27.99 -47.24
N LEU A 175 -87.03 -28.99 -47.05
CA LEU A 175 -87.09 -30.28 -47.76
C LEU A 175 -88.10 -31.27 -47.17
N GLN A 176 -88.78 -30.96 -46.05
CA GLN A 176 -89.85 -31.83 -45.55
C GLN A 176 -91.07 -31.70 -46.48
N PRO A 177 -91.58 -32.82 -47.03
CA PRO A 177 -92.80 -32.76 -47.83
C PRO A 177 -93.97 -32.26 -46.97
N PRO A 178 -94.92 -31.51 -47.53
CA PRO A 178 -96.10 -31.08 -46.79
C PRO A 178 -96.79 -32.30 -46.19
N GLN A 179 -97.01 -32.28 -44.88
CA GLN A 179 -97.84 -33.30 -44.26
C GLN A 179 -99.23 -33.19 -44.88
N VAL A 180 -99.62 -34.23 -45.62
CA VAL A 180 -101.01 -34.42 -45.99
C VAL A 180 -101.74 -34.64 -44.67
N GLU A 181 -102.45 -33.63 -44.19
CA GLU A 181 -103.49 -33.82 -43.19
C GLU A 181 -104.50 -34.80 -43.79
N THR A 182 -104.33 -36.10 -43.51
CA THR A 182 -105.45 -37.03 -43.64
C THR A 182 -106.40 -36.72 -42.50
N ALA A 183 -107.25 -35.72 -42.73
CA ALA A 183 -108.47 -35.54 -41.97
C ALA A 183 -109.24 -36.86 -42.04
N THR A 184 -109.38 -37.50 -40.88
CA THR A 184 -110.29 -38.63 -40.67
C THR A 184 -111.71 -38.12 -40.99
N PRO A 185 -112.57 -38.89 -41.70
CA PRO A 185 -113.95 -38.45 -41.94
C PRO A 185 -114.70 -38.40 -40.60
N GLN A 186 -115.16 -37.22 -40.18
CA GLN A 186 -116.30 -37.11 -39.27
C GLN A 186 -117.57 -37.28 -40.12
N GLU A 187 -118.25 -38.41 -39.94
CA GLU A 187 -119.66 -38.57 -40.32
C GLU A 187 -120.51 -37.52 -39.59
N THR A 188 -121.36 -36.84 -40.34
CA THR A 188 -122.40 -35.94 -39.83
C THR A 188 -123.57 -36.75 -39.24
N ASP A 189 -123.93 -36.48 -37.99
CA ASP A 189 -125.11 -37.02 -37.28
C ASP A 189 -126.44 -36.81 -38.03
N PRO A 190 -127.44 -37.71 -37.88
CA PRO A 190 -128.82 -37.35 -38.15
C PRO A 190 -129.50 -36.74 -36.90
N PRO A 191 -130.40 -35.74 -37.05
CA PRO A 191 -131.00 -35.02 -35.92
C PRO A 191 -132.27 -35.72 -35.39
N LYS A 192 -132.42 -35.86 -34.06
CA LYS A 192 -133.70 -36.14 -33.37
C LYS A 192 -133.70 -35.47 -31.99
N GLU A 193 -134.34 -34.31 -31.86
CA GLU A 193 -135.76 -34.10 -31.49
C GLU A 193 -136.01 -34.32 -30.00
N ASN A 194 -136.01 -33.19 -29.29
CA ASN A 194 -136.31 -33.04 -27.89
C ASN A 194 -137.83 -33.11 -27.69
N LYS A 195 -138.32 -34.02 -26.83
CA LYS A 195 -139.46 -33.76 -25.94
C LYS A 195 -139.77 -34.96 -25.04
N GLU A 196 -139.47 -34.76 -23.76
CA GLU A 196 -140.23 -35.35 -22.66
C GLU A 196 -141.73 -35.22 -22.91
N LYS A 197 -142.47 -36.30 -22.65
CA LYS A 197 -143.62 -36.24 -21.75
C LYS A 197 -144.04 -37.62 -21.28
N ASP A 198 -143.75 -37.83 -20.00
CA ASP A 198 -144.65 -38.24 -18.93
C ASP A 198 -145.84 -39.16 -19.24
N ILE A 199 -145.83 -40.20 -18.43
CA ILE A 199 -146.83 -41.22 -18.18
C ILE A 199 -148.14 -40.59 -17.69
N ASN A 200 -149.28 -40.95 -18.30
CA ASN A 200 -150.53 -41.12 -17.55
C ASN A 200 -151.55 -42.07 -18.23
N ILE A 201 -151.73 -43.23 -17.60
CA ILE A 201 -152.95 -44.02 -17.32
C ILE A 201 -154.15 -43.89 -18.29
N MET A 202 -154.39 -44.95 -19.07
CA MET A 202 -155.45 -45.93 -18.82
C MET A 202 -155.15 -47.25 -19.55
#